data_AF-A0A972CAE1-F1
#
_entry.id   AF-A0A972CAE1-F1
#
_cell.length_a   1.000
_cell.length_b   1.000
_cell.length_c   1.000
_cell.angle_alpha   90.00
_cell.angle_beta   90.00
_cell.angle_gamma   90.00
#
_symmetry.space_group_name_H-M   'P 1'
#
loop_
_entity.id
_entity.type
_entity.pdbx_description
1 polymer ?
#
loop_
_entity_poly.entity_id
_entity_poly.type
_entity_poly.pdbx_seq_one_letter_code
_entity_poly.pdbx_strand_id
1 'polypeptide(L)'
;AENFDEGDQTADKHLVAIVNVKGTVKLENLTVAGSRRTGINAFESTDVQLKDIVSKDNAGAGLNVANSKVTAENLKTSGNGWYGVNVDNGANPSADAPESEFILISGEIAEEVQIVSD
;
A
#
# COMPACT_ATOMS: atom_id res chain seq x y z
N ALA A 1 -11.08 18.58 -10.69
CA ALA A 1 -10.07 17.79 -9.97
C ALA A 1 -9.88 18.48 -8.64
N GLU A 2 -10.19 17.81 -7.53
CA GLU A 2 -9.84 18.37 -6.21
C GLU A 2 -8.32 18.25 -6.04
N ASN A 3 -7.68 19.36 -5.69
CA ASN A 3 -6.26 19.37 -5.35
C ASN A 3 -6.11 18.60 -4.03
N PHE A 4 -5.63 17.37 -4.11
CA PHE A 4 -5.34 16.56 -2.93
C PHE A 4 -4.04 17.07 -2.32
N ASP A 5 -4.19 17.89 -1.29
CA ASP A 5 -3.09 18.38 -0.46
C ASP A 5 -2.32 17.18 0.13
N GLU A 6 -1.03 17.09 -0.18
CA GLU A 6 -0.17 15.95 0.16
C GLU A 6 -0.04 15.74 1.68
N GLY A 7 -0.35 16.77 2.46
CA GLY A 7 -0.09 16.85 3.90
C GLY A 7 -1.07 16.14 4.83
N ASP A 8 -2.21 15.63 4.36
CA ASP A 8 -3.22 15.01 5.23
C ASP A 8 -3.38 13.51 4.91
N GLN A 9 -2.67 12.67 5.66
CA GLN A 9 -2.56 11.21 5.56
C GLN A 9 -3.66 10.49 6.35
N THR A 10 -4.89 10.99 6.31
CA THR A 10 -6.00 10.37 7.03
C THR A 10 -6.41 9.05 6.36
N ALA A 11 -6.68 8.03 7.18
CA ALA A 11 -7.03 6.68 6.72
C ALA A 11 -8.28 6.64 5.82
N ASP A 12 -9.16 7.64 5.91
CA ASP A 12 -10.39 7.79 5.12
C ASP A 12 -10.14 8.07 3.62
N LYS A 13 -8.89 8.36 3.24
CA LYS A 13 -8.48 8.53 1.83
C LYS A 13 -8.05 7.23 1.17
N HIS A 14 -7.79 6.18 1.94
CA HIS A 14 -7.45 4.85 1.45
C HIS A 14 -8.69 3.95 1.43
N LEU A 15 -8.81 3.09 0.43
CA LEU A 15 -9.96 2.20 0.36
C LEU A 15 -9.82 1.02 1.34
N VAL A 16 -8.59 0.52 1.51
CA VAL A 16 -8.23 -0.44 2.56
C VAL A 16 -7.08 0.15 3.39
N ALA A 17 -7.30 0.29 4.69
CA ALA A 17 -6.30 0.76 5.64
C ALA A 17 -6.03 -0.32 6.72
N ILE A 18 -4.78 -0.73 6.83
CA ILE A 18 -4.27 -1.64 7.87
C ILE A 18 -3.35 -0.81 8.75
N VAL A 19 -3.75 -0.57 10.00
CA VAL A 19 -3.11 0.44 10.86
C VAL A 19 -2.76 -0.18 12.21
N ASN A 20 -1.49 -0.07 12.60
CA ASN A 20 -0.97 -0.43 13.92
C ASN A 20 -1.21 -1.90 14.33
N VAL A 21 -1.21 -2.83 13.38
CA VAL A 21 -1.48 -4.25 13.66
C VAL A 21 -0.18 -4.99 13.96
N LYS A 22 -0.04 -5.48 15.19
CA LYS A 22 1.14 -6.24 15.66
C LYS A 22 1.06 -7.76 15.40
N GLY A 23 -0.06 -8.23 14.86
CA GLY A 23 -0.29 -9.61 14.45
C GLY A 23 -0.45 -9.77 12.94
N THR A 24 -0.68 -10.99 12.49
CA THR A 24 -0.87 -11.28 11.06
C THR A 24 -2.19 -10.70 10.53
N VAL A 25 -2.11 -9.97 9.42
CA VAL A 25 -3.26 -9.57 8.60
C VAL A 25 -3.16 -10.30 7.27
N LYS A 26 -4.26 -10.96 6.86
CA LYS A 26 -4.34 -11.65 5.56
C LYS A 26 -5.45 -11.05 4.72
N LEU A 27 -5.10 -10.63 3.51
CA LEU A 27 -6.06 -10.28 2.47
C LEU A 27 -5.88 -11.24 1.31
N GLU A 28 -6.97 -11.91 0.90
CA GLU A 28 -6.94 -12.94 -0.13
C GLU A 28 -8.07 -12.69 -1.14
N ASN A 29 -7.78 -12.84 -2.44
CA ASN A 29 -8.77 -12.80 -3.54
C ASN A 29 -9.61 -11.51 -3.59
N LEU A 30 -8.96 -10.34 -3.49
CA LEU A 30 -9.62 -9.05 -3.45
C LEU A 30 -9.24 -8.19 -4.67
N THR A 31 -10.23 -7.47 -5.22
CA THR A 31 -9.99 -6.34 -6.12
C THR A 31 -10.27 -5.03 -5.39
N VAL A 32 -9.29 -4.14 -5.37
CA VAL A 32 -9.36 -2.80 -4.77
C VAL A 32 -9.19 -1.78 -5.88
N ALA A 33 -10.21 -0.95 -6.13
CA ALA A 33 -10.18 0.01 -7.23
C ALA A 33 -10.93 1.29 -6.94
N GLY A 34 -10.51 2.39 -7.58
CA GLY A 34 -11.17 3.69 -7.48
C GLY A 34 -10.97 4.40 -6.15
N SER A 35 -9.90 4.09 -5.40
CA SER A 35 -9.54 4.82 -4.18
C SER A 35 -9.23 6.29 -4.48
N ARG A 36 -9.57 7.18 -3.54
CA ARG A 36 -9.26 8.62 -3.60
C ARG A 36 -7.77 8.92 -3.41
N ARG A 37 -7.00 7.94 -2.91
CA ARG A 37 -5.54 8.00 -2.77
C ARG A 37 -4.97 6.62 -3.08
N THR A 38 -4.40 5.93 -2.10
CA THR A 38 -3.87 4.58 -2.29
C THR A 38 -4.98 3.54 -2.23
N GLY A 39 -4.91 2.50 -3.06
CA GLY A 39 -5.80 1.34 -2.96
C GLY A 39 -5.69 0.68 -1.58
N ILE A 40 -4.49 0.18 -1.27
CA ILE A 40 -4.19 -0.50 0.01
C ILE A 40 -3.08 0.26 0.73
N ASN A 41 -3.31 0.63 1.99
CA ASN A 41 -2.33 1.26 2.85
C ASN A 41 -2.03 0.37 4.07
N ALA A 42 -0.78 -0.08 4.21
CA ALA A 42 -0.27 -0.69 5.43
C ALA A 42 0.58 0.34 6.18
N PHE A 43 0.16 0.67 7.40
CA PHE A 43 0.83 1.62 8.28
C PHE A 43 1.16 0.96 9.63
N GLU A 44 2.43 1.02 10.05
CA GLU A 44 2.91 0.52 11.35
C GLU A 44 2.49 -0.93 11.68
N SER A 45 2.45 -1.79 10.67
CA SER A 45 1.93 -3.15 10.77
C SER A 45 2.99 -4.22 10.50
N THR A 46 3.05 -5.26 11.32
CA THR A 46 4.26 -6.10 11.43
C THR A 46 4.24 -7.37 10.58
N ASP A 47 3.08 -7.81 10.07
CA ASP A 47 2.94 -8.99 9.22
C ASP A 47 1.66 -8.89 8.37
N VAL A 48 1.78 -8.25 7.20
CA VAL A 48 0.69 -8.13 6.24
C VAL A 48 0.94 -9.07 5.06
N GLN A 49 -0.01 -9.98 4.82
CA GLN A 49 0.07 -10.98 3.77
C GLN A 49 -1.02 -10.72 2.74
N LEU A 50 -0.60 -10.43 1.51
CA LEU A 50 -1.45 -10.17 0.37
C LEU A 50 -1.37 -11.35 -0.59
N LYS A 51 -2.51 -11.97 -0.90
CA LYS A 51 -2.58 -13.08 -1.85
C LYS A 51 -3.67 -12.87 -2.89
N ASP A 52 -3.33 -13.05 -4.17
CA ASP A 52 -4.29 -12.92 -5.28
C ASP A 52 -5.02 -11.56 -5.25
N ILE A 53 -4.25 -10.49 -5.12
CA ILE A 53 -4.75 -9.12 -5.00
C ILE A 53 -4.65 -8.40 -6.34
N VAL A 54 -5.71 -7.69 -6.71
CA VAL A 54 -5.69 -6.69 -7.79
C VAL A 54 -5.92 -5.31 -7.19
N SER A 55 -4.95 -4.40 -7.29
CA SER A 55 -5.11 -3.00 -6.85
C SER A 55 -4.91 -2.05 -8.02
N LYS A 56 -5.99 -1.48 -8.55
CA LYS A 56 -5.97 -0.79 -9.84
C LYS A 56 -6.82 0.48 -9.88
N ASP A 57 -6.53 1.35 -10.83
CA ASP A 57 -7.33 2.54 -11.12
C ASP A 57 -7.56 3.41 -9.86
N ASN A 58 -6.58 3.46 -8.95
CA ASN A 58 -6.60 4.32 -7.76
C ASN A 58 -5.94 5.67 -8.08
N ALA A 59 -6.41 6.75 -7.44
CA ALA A 59 -5.88 8.09 -7.71
C ALA A 59 -4.40 8.26 -7.32
N GLY A 60 -3.92 7.46 -6.36
CA GLY A 60 -2.54 7.42 -5.90
C GLY A 60 -1.84 6.11 -6.23
N ALA A 61 -1.22 5.45 -5.25
CA ALA A 61 -0.52 4.18 -5.46
C ALA A 61 -1.46 2.95 -5.38
N GLY A 62 -1.05 1.83 -5.98
CA GLY A 62 -1.73 0.55 -5.81
C GLY A 62 -1.59 0.02 -4.37
N LEU A 63 -0.36 0.08 -3.84
CA LEU A 63 -0.02 -0.30 -2.46
C LEU A 63 0.93 0.72 -1.85
N ASN A 64 0.70 1.10 -0.59
CA ASN A 64 1.62 1.87 0.23
C ASN A 64 2.04 1.04 1.43
N VAL A 65 3.36 0.88 1.61
CA VAL A 65 4.00 0.18 2.72
C VAL A 65 4.73 1.23 3.55
N ALA A 66 4.09 1.68 4.63
CA ALA A 66 4.60 2.72 5.51
C ALA A 66 4.88 2.17 6.91
N ASN A 67 6.17 2.13 7.29
CA ASN A 67 6.65 1.44 8.49
C ASN A 67 5.98 0.08 8.68
N SER A 68 5.94 -0.75 7.65
CA SER A 68 5.19 -2.01 7.67
C SER A 68 5.94 -3.12 6.96
N LYS A 69 5.66 -4.37 7.35
CA LYS A 69 6.18 -5.55 6.65
C LYS A 69 5.08 -6.21 5.85
N VAL A 70 5.22 -6.18 4.53
CA VAL A 70 4.22 -6.68 3.59
C VAL A 70 4.83 -7.74 2.68
N THR A 71 4.24 -8.93 2.65
CA THR A 71 4.56 -9.98 1.68
C THR A 71 3.37 -10.15 0.74
N ALA A 72 3.65 -10.18 -0.56
CA ALA A 72 2.64 -10.27 -1.60
C ALA A 72 2.89 -11.44 -2.55
N GLU A 73 1.89 -12.31 -2.70
CA GLU A 73 1.84 -13.39 -3.69
C GLU A 73 0.73 -13.08 -4.70
N ASN A 74 1.08 -13.08 -5.99
CA ASN A 74 0.19 -12.73 -7.09
C ASN A 74 -0.50 -11.36 -6.92
N LEU A 75 0.28 -10.34 -6.55
CA LEU A 75 -0.19 -8.95 -6.55
C LEU A 75 -0.17 -8.38 -7.97
N LYS A 76 -1.28 -7.78 -8.39
CA LYS A 76 -1.40 -7.10 -9.68
C LYS A 76 -1.78 -5.64 -9.47
N THR A 77 -0.99 -4.72 -9.99
CA THR A 77 -1.32 -3.29 -10.01
C THR A 77 -1.35 -2.78 -11.44
N SER A 78 -2.29 -1.86 -11.72
CA SER A 78 -2.42 -1.23 -13.03
C SER A 78 -3.22 0.06 -12.95
N GLY A 79 -2.88 1.06 -13.75
CA GLY A 79 -3.68 2.28 -13.88
C GLY A 79 -3.70 3.16 -12.63
N ASN A 80 -2.83 2.92 -11.66
CA ASN A 80 -2.72 3.77 -10.47
C ASN A 80 -1.99 5.08 -10.80
N GLY A 81 -2.47 6.19 -10.24
CA GLY A 81 -2.06 7.54 -10.64
C GLY A 81 -0.64 7.96 -10.25
N TRP A 82 -0.05 7.35 -9.22
CA TRP A 82 1.33 7.66 -8.79
C TRP A 82 2.30 6.57 -9.21
N TYR A 83 2.20 5.40 -8.59
CA TYR A 83 3.11 4.26 -8.74
C TYR A 83 2.36 2.97 -8.43
N GLY A 84 2.96 1.83 -8.75
CA GLY A 84 2.41 0.54 -8.34
C GLY A 84 2.50 0.33 -6.83
N VAL A 85 3.72 0.42 -6.29
CA VAL A 85 4.01 0.21 -4.87
C VAL A 85 4.92 1.32 -4.33
N ASN A 86 4.55 1.91 -3.19
CA ASN A 86 5.40 2.78 -2.41
C ASN A 86 5.95 2.06 -1.16
N VAL A 87 7.24 2.17 -0.87
CA VAL A 87 7.90 1.54 0.29
C VAL A 87 8.80 2.55 0.99
N ASP A 88 8.21 3.35 1.87
CA ASP A 88 8.92 4.40 2.61
C ASP A 88 8.61 4.30 4.10
N ASN A 89 9.50 4.78 4.95
CA ASN A 89 9.11 5.03 6.34
C ASN A 89 8.17 6.25 6.38
N GLY A 90 7.04 6.12 7.08
CA GLY A 90 6.11 7.21 7.32
C GLY A 90 6.74 8.33 8.16
N ALA A 91 6.18 9.54 8.06
CA ALA A 91 6.61 10.66 8.89
C ALA A 91 6.16 10.45 10.35
N ASN A 92 7.11 10.57 11.29
CA ASN A 92 6.90 10.43 12.74
C ASN A 92 6.34 9.06 13.17
N PRO A 93 7.06 7.95 12.90
CA PRO A 93 6.60 6.63 13.30
C PRO A 93 6.55 6.48 14.83
N SER A 94 5.73 5.54 15.32
CA SER A 94 5.77 5.10 16.70
C SER A 94 7.15 4.57 17.06
N ALA A 95 7.51 4.62 18.35
CA ALA A 95 8.81 4.18 18.83
C ALA A 95 9.11 2.69 18.54
N ASP A 96 8.07 1.88 18.32
CA ASP A 96 8.12 0.45 18.05
C ASP A 96 7.66 0.09 16.62
N ALA A 97 7.57 1.07 15.72
CA ALA A 97 7.24 0.86 14.33
C ALA A 97 8.34 0.05 13.63
N PRO A 98 8.01 -0.94 12.79
CA PRO A 98 9.03 -1.61 11.99
C PRO A 98 9.52 -0.68 10.87
N GLU A 99 10.71 -0.97 10.33
CA GLU A 99 11.09 -0.41 9.03
C GLU A 99 10.20 -0.97 7.94
N SER A 100 9.96 -0.18 6.90
CA SER A 100 9.22 -0.61 5.72
C SER A 100 9.95 -1.73 5.00
N GLU A 101 9.25 -2.83 4.76
CA GLU A 101 9.74 -4.00 4.04
C GLU A 101 8.64 -4.50 3.11
N PHE A 102 8.97 -4.66 1.84
CA PHE A 102 8.07 -5.23 0.84
C PHE A 102 8.73 -6.40 0.13
N ILE A 103 8.06 -7.55 0.15
CA ILE A 103 8.48 -8.76 -0.55
C ILE A 103 7.41 -9.13 -1.58
N LEU A 104 7.77 -9.08 -2.86
CA LEU A 104 6.93 -9.58 -3.94
C LEU A 104 7.38 -11.00 -4.31
N ILE A 105 6.58 -12.00 -3.94
CA ILE A 105 6.79 -13.40 -4.31
C ILE A 105 6.47 -13.61 -5.79
N SER A 106 5.32 -13.07 -6.24
CA SER A 106 4.86 -13.15 -7.62
C SER A 106 3.85 -12.05 -7.89
N GLY A 107 3.65 -11.69 -9.16
CA GLY A 107 2.72 -10.64 -9.52
C GLY A 107 3.14 -9.86 -10.77
N GLU A 108 2.39 -8.82 -11.05
CA GLU A 108 2.64 -7.87 -12.12
C GLU A 108 2.37 -6.45 -11.61
N ILE A 109 3.40 -5.60 -11.67
CA ILE A 109 3.26 -4.19 -11.33
C ILE A 109 3.34 -3.42 -12.65
N ALA A 110 2.18 -3.02 -13.18
CA ALA A 110 2.07 -2.55 -14.56
C ALA A 110 2.24 -1.02 -14.72
N GLU A 111 2.35 -0.27 -13.63
CA GLU A 111 2.67 1.16 -13.67
C GLU A 111 4.05 1.42 -14.29
N GLU A 112 4.20 2.56 -14.97
CA GLU A 112 5.49 3.00 -15.53
C GLU A 112 6.56 3.12 -14.43
N VAL A 113 6.17 3.68 -13.29
CA VAL A 113 6.95 3.62 -12.05
C VAL A 113 6.39 2.49 -11.20
N GLN A 114 7.08 1.36 -11.21
CA GLN A 114 6.62 0.13 -10.56
C GLN A 114 6.72 0.22 -9.04
N ILE A 115 7.94 0.40 -8.53
CA ILE A 115 8.23 0.45 -7.09
C ILE A 115 9.10 1.67 -6.83
N VAL A 116 8.75 2.45 -5.80
CA VAL A 116 9.58 3.55 -5.28
C VAL A 116 9.93 3.32 -3.81
N SER A 117 11.08 3.83 -3.40
CA SER A 117 11.58 3.82 -2.03
C SER A 117 12.66 4.90 -1.91
N ASP A 118 12.48 5.84 -0.97
CA ASP A 118 13.39 6.96 -0.70
C ASP A 118 14.17 6.84 0.63
#